data_AF-A0A662BBA6-F1
#
_entry.id   AF-A0A662BBA6-F1
#
_cell.length_a   1.000
_cell.length_b   1.000
_cell.length_c   1.000
_cell.angle_alpha   90.00
_cell.angle_beta   90.00
_cell.angle_gamma   90.00
#
_symmetry.space_group_name_H-M   'P 1'
#
loop_
_entity.id
_entity.type
_entity.pdbx_description
1 polymer ?
#
loop_
_entity_poly.entity_id
_entity_poly.type
_entity_poly.pdbx_seq_one_letter_code
_entity_poly.pdbx_strand_id
1 'polypeptide(L)' 'AIREAGGTVKGMVAIFTYGLPVADENFTEANCQLIALSDYEHMIKKAVEMDYISATEKVSLMEWRKDPKAWSEQHKKN' A
#
# COMPACT_ATOMS: atom_id res chain seq x y z
N ALA A 1 -5.89 -4.03 -21.75
CA ALA A 1 -5.09 -3.08 -22.56
C ALA A 1 -3.77 -3.65 -23.10
N ILE A 2 -2.65 -3.71 -22.33
CA ILE A 2 -1.34 -4.11 -22.89
C ILE A 2 -1.36 -5.53 -23.47
N ARG A 3 -1.85 -6.50 -22.70
CA ARG A 3 -1.97 -7.90 -23.14
C ARG A 3 -2.94 -8.07 -24.31
N GLU A 4 -4.09 -7.38 -24.26
CA GLU A 4 -5.09 -7.38 -25.34
C GLU A 4 -4.53 -6.81 -26.65
N ALA A 5 -3.63 -5.82 -26.57
CA ALA A 5 -2.93 -5.26 -27.71
C ALA A 5 -1.76 -6.15 -28.21
N GLY A 6 -1.62 -7.38 -27.71
CA GLY A 6 -0.55 -8.31 -28.07
C GLY A 6 0.78 -8.09 -27.35
N GLY A 7 0.84 -7.15 -26.39
CA GLY A 7 2.03 -6.87 -25.60
C GLY A 7 2.32 -7.92 -24.53
N THR A 8 3.60 -8.19 -24.27
CA THR A 8 4.03 -9.08 -23.18
C THR A 8 4.28 -8.29 -21.90
N VAL A 9 3.48 -8.55 -20.87
CA VAL A 9 3.67 -7.96 -19.54
C VAL A 9 4.60 -8.84 -18.72
N LYS A 10 5.80 -8.33 -18.42
CA LYS A 10 6.80 -9.01 -17.57
C LYS A 10 6.59 -8.76 -16.08
N GLY A 11 5.87 -7.70 -15.73
CA GLY A 11 5.63 -7.25 -14.36
C GLY A 11 5.39 -5.74 -14.33
N MET A 12 5.25 -5.20 -13.13
CA MET A 12 5.11 -3.77 -12.84
C MET A 12 6.17 -3.35 -11.83
N VAL A 13 6.77 -2.18 -12.07
CA VAL A 13 7.65 -1.52 -11.10
C VAL A 13 7.01 -0.21 -10.66
N ALA A 14 7.05 0.06 -9.36
CA ALA A 14 6.55 1.29 -8.77
C ALA A 14 7.63 1.97 -7.91
N ILE A 15 7.52 3.28 -7.74
CA ILE A 15 8.38 4.01 -6.79
C ILE A 15 7.98 3.65 -5.35
N PHE A 16 6.68 3.54 -5.09
CA PHE A 16 6.13 3.38 -3.75
C PHE A 16 4.87 2.51 -3.80
N THR A 17 4.64 1.74 -2.73
CA THR A 17 3.38 1.02 -2.52
C THR A 17 2.82 1.27 -1.12
N TYR A 18 1.50 1.36 -1.02
CA TYR A 18 0.82 1.33 0.27
C TYR A 18 0.83 -0.07 0.90
N GLY A 19 1.08 -1.12 0.09
CA GLY A 19 1.07 -2.51 0.55
C GLY A 19 -0.29 -2.94 1.11
N LEU A 20 -1.36 -2.54 0.42
CA LEU A 20 -2.73 -2.95 0.76
C LEU A 20 -2.94 -4.40 0.33
N PRO A 21 -3.56 -5.27 1.16
CA PRO A 21 -3.79 -6.68 0.80
C PRO A 21 -4.51 -6.86 -0.54
N VAL A 22 -5.50 -6.00 -0.83
CA VAL A 22 -6.25 -6.02 -2.10
C VAL A 22 -5.36 -5.77 -3.33
N ALA A 23 -4.28 -5.00 -3.19
CA ALA A 23 -3.34 -4.81 -4.30
C ALA A 23 -2.57 -6.10 -4.56
N ASP A 24 -2.08 -6.77 -3.51
CA ASP A 24 -1.33 -8.02 -3.63
C ASP A 24 -2.18 -9.14 -4.25
N GLU A 25 -3.45 -9.24 -3.83
CA GLU A 25 -4.44 -10.15 -4.43
C GLU A 25 -4.64 -9.87 -5.92
N ASN A 26 -4.93 -8.62 -6.28
CA ASN A 26 -5.17 -8.23 -7.67
C ASN A 26 -3.96 -8.51 -8.59
N PHE A 27 -2.74 -8.21 -8.14
CA PHE A 27 -1.53 -8.46 -8.93
C PHE A 27 -1.24 -9.97 -9.06
N THR A 28 -1.53 -10.75 -8.02
CA THR A 28 -1.42 -12.21 -8.03
C THR A 28 -2.42 -12.82 -9.01
N GLU A 29 -3.70 -12.46 -8.93
CA GLU A 29 -4.75 -12.90 -9.85
C GLU A 29 -4.45 -12.51 -11.30
N ALA A 30 -3.94 -11.30 -11.49
CA ALA A 30 -3.51 -10.81 -12.79
C ALA A 30 -2.21 -11.48 -13.29
N ASN A 31 -1.59 -12.39 -12.52
CA ASN A 31 -0.30 -13.01 -12.84
C ASN A 31 0.73 -11.95 -13.28
N CYS A 32 0.84 -10.88 -12.48
CA CYS A 32 1.68 -9.73 -12.76
C CYS A 32 2.50 -9.41 -11.51
N GLN A 33 3.80 -9.65 -11.55
CA GLN A 33 4.67 -9.34 -10.42
C GLN A 33 4.75 -7.83 -10.21
N LEU A 34 4.46 -7.36 -8.99
CA LEU A 34 4.70 -5.98 -8.58
C LEU A 34 5.98 -5.89 -7.75
N ILE A 35 6.85 -4.94 -8.10
CA ILE A 35 8.03 -4.57 -7.31
C ILE A 35 7.97 -3.07 -7.03
N ALA A 36 8.08 -2.67 -5.77
CA ALA A 36 8.15 -1.26 -5.38
C ALA A 36 9.53 -0.92 -4.79
N LEU A 37 10.06 0.27 -5.08
CA LEU A 37 11.33 0.73 -4.51
C LEU A 37 11.22 1.02 -3.01
N SER A 38 10.04 1.41 -2.52
CA SER A 38 9.76 1.62 -1.11
C SER A 38 8.28 1.33 -0.80
N ASP A 39 7.93 1.31 0.47
CA ASP A 39 6.58 1.00 0.94
C ASP A 39 6.18 1.83 2.16
N TYR A 40 4.89 1.74 2.49
CA TYR A 40 4.28 2.46 3.59
C TYR A 40 4.89 2.14 4.96
N GLU A 41 5.30 0.90 5.19
CA GLU A 41 5.87 0.51 6.48
C GLU A 41 7.23 1.21 6.71
N HIS A 42 8.08 1.21 5.69
CA HIS A 42 9.35 1.93 5.72
C HIS A 42 9.14 3.43 5.89
N MET A 43 8.17 4.02 5.19
CA MET A 43 7.83 5.44 5.33
C MET A 43 7.37 5.79 6.75
N ILE A 44 6.44 5.02 7.32
CA ILE A 44 5.91 5.26 8.67
C ILE A 44 6.99 5.07 9.73
N LYS A 45 7.83 4.03 9.60
CA LYS A 45 8.99 3.84 10.47
C LYS A 45 9.88 5.08 10.43
N LYS A 46 10.18 5.61 9.24
CA LYS A 46 11.04 6.78 9.10
C LYS A 46 10.40 8.06 9.65
N ALA A 47 9.09 8.22 9.49
CA ALA A 47 8.34 9.35 10.04
C ALA A 47 8.38 9.38 11.58
N VAL A 48 8.33 8.23 12.25
CA VAL A 48 8.54 8.14 13.72
C VAL A 48 9.97 8.50 14.09
N GLU A 49 10.97 7.97 13.38
CA GLU A 49 12.39 8.30 13.63
C GLU A 49 12.71 9.79 13.46
N MET A 50 11.92 10.50 12.66
CA MET A 50 12.08 11.93 12.38
C MET A 50 11.15 12.81 13.22
N ASP A 51 10.43 12.23 14.19
CA ASP A 51 9.43 12.92 15.03
C ASP A 51 8.32 13.63 14.22
N TYR A 52 8.03 13.18 12.99
CA TYR A 52 6.90 13.69 12.19
C TYR A 52 5.56 13.15 12.70
N ILE A 53 5.59 11.97 13.31
CA ILE A 53 4.44 11.32 13.96
C ILE A 53 4.90 10.62 15.22
N SER A 54 4.02 10.54 16.20
CA SER A 54 4.21 9.79 17.44
C SER A 54 4.11 8.28 17.24
N ALA A 55 4.65 7.52 18.20
CA ALA A 55 4.50 6.07 18.23
C ALA A 55 3.02 5.64 18.31
N THR A 56 2.15 6.45 18.94
CA THR A 56 0.71 6.18 19.01
C THR A 56 0.01 6.41 17.69
N GLU A 57 0.37 7.46 16.94
CA GLU A 57 -0.16 7.70 15.60
C GLU A 57 0.26 6.60 14.62
N LYS A 58 1.50 6.10 14.75
CA LYS A 58 1.96 4.92 13.98
C LYS A 58 1.01 3.73 14.11
N VAL A 59 0.49 3.44 15.31
CA VAL A 59 -0.43 2.30 15.52
C VAL A 59 -1.69 2.48 14.68
N SER A 60 -2.31 3.66 14.74
CA SER A 60 -3.52 3.95 13.95
C SER A 60 -3.27 3.88 12.44
N LEU A 61 -2.13 4.40 11.98
CA LEU A 61 -1.73 4.36 10.56
C LEU A 61 -1.46 2.93 10.07
N MET A 62 -0.91 2.07 10.93
CA MET A 62 -0.74 0.64 10.61
C MET A 62 -2.08 -0.11 10.54
N GLU A 63 -3.06 0.25 11.36
CA GLU A 63 -4.43 -0.29 11.25
C GLU A 63 -5.12 0.20 9.97
N TRP A 64 -4.96 1.48 9.64
CA TRP A 64 -5.45 2.03 8.37
C TRP A 64 -4.91 1.25 7.17
N ARG A 65 -3.61 0.89 7.16
CA ARG A 65 -3.02 0.11 6.04
C ARG A 65 -3.73 -1.24 5.83
N LYS A 66 -4.14 -1.91 6.90
CA LYS A 66 -4.76 -3.25 6.84
C LYS A 66 -6.14 -3.19 6.17
N ASP A 67 -6.97 -2.25 6.61
CA ASP A 67 -8.28 -2.00 6.04
C ASP A 67 -8.61 -0.50 6.09
N PRO A 68 -8.26 0.25 5.03
CA PRO A 68 -8.52 1.69 4.96
C PRO A 68 -10.00 2.02 5.05
N LYS A 69 -10.87 1.13 4.57
CA LYS A 69 -12.32 1.34 4.53
C LYS A 69 -12.91 1.19 5.93
N ALA A 70 -12.65 0.06 6.59
CA ALA A 70 -13.13 -0.16 7.96
C ALA A 70 -12.57 0.89 8.92
N TRP A 71 -11.29 1.25 8.79
CA TRP A 71 -10.70 2.34 9.58
C TRP A 71 -11.44 3.65 9.36
N SER A 72 -11.71 4.02 8.09
CA SER A 72 -12.40 5.28 7.77
C SER A 72 -13.84 5.30 8.29
N GLU A 73 -14.55 4.17 8.23
CA GLU A 73 -15.91 4.05 8.77
C GLU A 73 -15.94 4.21 10.30
N GLN A 74 -14.95 3.68 11.02
CA GLN A 74 -14.81 3.86 12.47
C GLN A 74 -14.46 5.29 12.88
N HIS A 75 -13.78 6.04 12.00
CA HIS A 75 -13.29 7.40 12.28
C HIS A 75 -14.08 8.50 11.56
N LYS A 76 -15.23 8.16 10.94
CA LYS A 76 -16.15 9.17 10.39
C LYS A 76 -16.63 10.09 11.51
N LYS A 77 -16.30 11.38 11.42
CA LYS A 77 -16.95 12.42 12.22
C LYS A 77 -18.38 12.58 11.70
N ASN A 78 -19.36 12.50 12.60
CA ASN A 78 -20.71 13.03 12.38
C ASN A 78 -20.65 14.55 12.22
#